data_AF-A0A353NFR3-F1
#
_entry.id   AF-A0A353NFR3-F1
#
_cell.length_a   1.000
_cell.length_b   1.000
_cell.length_c   1.000
_cell.angle_alpha   90.00
_cell.angle_beta   90.00
_cell.angle_gamma   90.00
#
_symmetry.space_group_name_H-M   'P 1'
#
loop_
_entity.id
_entity.type
_entity.pdbx_description
1 polymer ?
#
loop_
_entity_poly.entity_id
_entity_poly.type
_entity_poly.pdbx_seq_one_letter_code
_entity_poly.pdbx_strand_id
1 'polypeptide(L)'
;MPYEDFSSRLKNFCVSLGFREINIRHLASCSDPENAADILANNPKADAVVILSCRVSYNPNWGGYCGLPQLLVREKYDDRGEQCPSSFIAPFLRQYLFAKEHIYLTKTEEGRYLITIPENLLKIEGATRGSRLLVALDKVAEANEDGRIAPVATNGGSTSFTLANSLRQSLDARNFTWMPGRRSPIDRYLSRELFSFSDIDQAVDRNNPFWPTLLPHLGQIVTHRTPNLRAAELHLRHEFARAMATFIADHRPSLGNVLCLAGLDIDMAAFTGHEEHYFVPWKAYLERAGEEPGVEHAMDQDDLFVRLMQQDKQCPA
;
A
#
# COMPACT_ATOMS: atom_id res chain seq x y z
N MET A 1 17.87 6.68 2.92
CA MET A 1 19.34 6.76 2.99
C MET A 1 19.91 5.34 3.01
N PRO A 2 21.17 5.07 2.65
CA PRO A 2 21.76 3.74 2.81
C PRO A 2 21.57 3.22 4.24
N TYR A 3 21.29 1.93 4.41
CA TYR A 3 20.98 1.40 5.75
C TYR A 3 22.14 1.55 6.74
N GLU A 4 23.38 1.36 6.31
CA GLU A 4 24.57 1.58 7.17
C GLU A 4 24.69 3.03 7.67
N ASP A 5 24.42 4.00 6.79
CA ASP A 5 24.37 5.41 7.14
C ASP A 5 23.25 5.66 8.18
N PHE A 6 22.06 5.07 7.96
CA PHE A 6 20.93 5.17 8.88
C PHE A 6 21.26 4.56 10.25
N SER A 7 21.78 3.34 10.29
CA SER A 7 22.13 2.61 11.51
C SER A 7 23.13 3.41 12.36
N SER A 8 24.18 3.94 11.73
CA SER A 8 25.19 4.77 12.41
C SER A 8 24.60 6.06 12.97
N ARG A 9 23.78 6.76 12.17
CA ARG A 9 23.09 7.99 12.60
C ARG A 9 22.11 7.72 13.73
N LEU A 10 21.38 6.61 13.68
CA LEU A 10 20.43 6.23 14.73
C LEU A 10 21.15 5.96 16.05
N LYS A 11 22.29 5.25 16.03
CA LYS A 11 23.10 5.03 17.24
C LYS A 11 23.56 6.34 17.86
N ASN A 12 24.15 7.22 17.05
CA ASN A 12 24.59 8.55 17.51
C ASN A 12 23.42 9.39 18.05
N PHE A 13 22.25 9.30 17.41
CA PHE A 13 21.04 9.96 17.90
C PHE A 13 20.63 9.42 19.27
N CYS A 14 20.64 8.10 19.48
CA CYS A 14 20.34 7.50 20.78
C CYS A 14 21.33 7.95 21.86
N VAL A 15 22.64 8.02 21.56
CA VAL A 15 23.65 8.57 22.47
C VAL A 15 23.30 10.02 22.85
N SER A 16 22.94 10.85 21.86
CA SER A 16 22.56 12.26 22.11
C SER A 16 21.31 12.41 22.98
N LEU A 17 20.46 11.38 23.01
CA LEU A 17 19.25 11.31 23.84
C LEU A 17 19.53 10.71 25.24
N GLY A 18 20.77 10.32 25.53
CA GLY A 18 21.16 9.79 26.85
C GLY A 18 20.98 8.28 27.02
N PHE A 19 20.86 7.52 25.92
CA PHE A 19 20.88 6.06 25.97
C PHE A 19 22.29 5.57 26.35
N ARG A 20 22.37 4.66 27.32
CA ARG A 20 23.59 4.10 27.90
C ARG A 20 24.02 2.81 27.21
N GLU A 21 23.06 1.95 26.89
CA GLU A 21 23.27 0.71 26.13
C GLU A 21 22.30 0.65 24.95
N ILE A 22 22.82 0.71 23.72
CA ILE A 22 22.00 0.77 22.52
C ILE A 22 21.80 -0.65 21.98
N ASN A 23 20.69 -1.28 22.36
CA ASN A 23 20.26 -2.55 21.78
C ASN A 23 19.17 -2.29 20.73
N ILE A 24 19.55 -2.31 19.45
CA ILE A 24 18.63 -2.12 18.33
C ILE A 24 17.98 -3.46 17.98
N ARG A 25 16.67 -3.54 18.15
CA ARG A 25 15.85 -4.68 17.71
C ARG A 25 15.12 -4.30 16.43
N HIS A 26 15.47 -5.00 15.35
CA HIS A 26 14.83 -4.81 14.05
C HIS A 26 13.70 -5.83 13.89
N LEU A 27 12.47 -5.33 13.81
CA LEU A 27 11.27 -6.12 13.51
C LEU A 27 11.02 -5.98 12.02
N ALA A 28 11.75 -6.82 11.27
CA ALA A 28 11.91 -6.72 9.82
C ALA A 28 10.62 -6.87 9.02
N SER A 29 9.59 -7.48 9.62
CA SER A 29 8.30 -7.60 9.00
C SER A 29 7.21 -7.35 10.01
N CYS A 30 6.40 -6.34 9.72
CA CYS A 30 5.10 -6.11 10.35
C CYS A 30 4.11 -7.30 10.19
N SER A 31 4.56 -8.43 9.63
CA SER A 31 3.83 -9.70 9.57
C SER A 31 3.75 -10.45 10.92
N ASP A 32 4.58 -10.12 11.92
CA ASP A 32 4.51 -10.70 13.27
C ASP A 32 4.07 -9.64 14.32
N PRO A 33 2.77 -9.34 14.35
CA PRO A 33 2.19 -8.26 15.12
C PRO A 33 2.24 -8.44 16.64
N GLU A 34 2.28 -9.67 17.14
CA GLU A 34 2.26 -9.99 18.58
C GLU A 34 3.64 -9.73 19.22
N ASN A 35 4.70 -10.01 18.46
CA ASN A 35 6.07 -9.86 18.90
C ASN A 35 6.46 -8.40 19.19
N ALA A 36 5.92 -7.44 18.42
CA ALA A 36 6.26 -6.03 18.58
C ALA A 36 5.80 -5.45 19.94
N ALA A 37 4.55 -5.72 20.31
CA ALA A 37 3.99 -5.26 21.58
C ALA A 37 4.62 -6.00 22.77
N ASP A 38 4.81 -7.32 22.65
CA ASP A 38 5.43 -8.13 23.70
C ASP A 38 6.89 -7.73 23.95
N ILE A 39 7.66 -7.38 22.91
CA ILE A 39 9.03 -6.89 23.07
C ILE A 39 9.07 -5.57 23.82
N LEU A 40 8.10 -4.68 23.57
CA LEU A 40 8.00 -3.40 24.25
C LEU A 40 7.53 -3.57 25.71
N ALA A 41 6.64 -4.52 25.99
CA ALA A 41 6.14 -4.80 27.34
C ALA A 41 7.15 -5.55 28.23
N ASN A 42 8.07 -6.34 27.67
CA ASN A 42 8.95 -7.25 28.41
C ASN A 42 10.39 -6.73 28.66
N ASN A 43 10.74 -5.48 28.35
CA ASN A 43 12.08 -4.91 28.63
C ASN A 43 12.09 -3.83 29.74
N PRO A 44 11.80 -4.17 31.01
CA PRO A 44 11.65 -3.16 32.06
C PRO A 44 12.96 -2.63 32.67
N LYS A 45 14.16 -3.04 32.24
CA LYS A 45 15.43 -2.75 32.96
C LYS A 45 16.55 -2.07 32.16
N ALA A 46 16.44 -1.94 30.84
CA ALA A 46 17.50 -1.39 29.99
C ALA A 46 16.92 -0.47 28.92
N ASP A 47 17.76 0.39 28.34
CA ASP A 47 17.36 1.20 27.20
C ASP A 47 17.02 0.31 26.00
N ALA A 48 16.01 0.69 25.23
CA ALA A 48 15.50 -0.11 24.12
C ALA A 48 15.29 0.74 22.87
N VAL A 49 15.79 0.25 21.73
CA VAL A 49 15.52 0.84 20.41
C VAL A 49 14.83 -0.21 19.55
N VAL A 50 13.60 0.06 19.15
CA VAL A 50 12.80 -0.85 18.33
C VAL A 50 12.55 -0.22 16.97
N ILE A 51 12.89 -0.93 15.90
CA ILE A 51 12.63 -0.52 14.53
C ILE A 51 11.55 -1.44 13.96
N LEU A 52 10.39 -0.86 13.64
CA LEU A 52 9.33 -1.49 12.87
C LEU A 52 9.53 -1.12 11.40
N SER A 53 9.86 -2.10 10.58
CA SER A 53 10.04 -1.87 9.15
C SER A 53 9.01 -2.60 8.31
N CYS A 54 8.69 -2.01 7.17
CA CYS A 54 8.00 -2.71 6.09
C CYS A 54 8.92 -2.77 4.87
N ARG A 55 9.29 -3.98 4.45
CA ARG A 55 10.14 -4.20 3.29
C ARG A 55 9.36 -3.95 1.99
N VAL A 56 9.99 -3.25 1.04
CA VAL A 56 9.46 -3.01 -0.30
C VAL A 56 10.59 -3.09 -1.32
N SER A 57 10.42 -3.91 -2.34
CA SER A 57 11.36 -3.92 -3.47
C SER A 57 11.31 -2.62 -4.24
N TYR A 58 12.47 -2.02 -4.51
CA TYR A 58 12.58 -0.79 -5.26
C TYR A 58 11.97 -0.90 -6.64
N ASN A 59 11.22 0.15 -7.04
CA ASN A 59 10.72 0.30 -8.40
C ASN A 59 11.16 1.66 -8.97
N PRO A 60 11.90 1.69 -10.09
CA PRO A 60 12.43 2.93 -10.65
C PRO A 60 11.34 3.88 -11.15
N ASN A 61 10.11 3.39 -11.36
CA ASN A 61 8.98 4.21 -11.78
C ASN A 61 8.37 5.02 -10.63
N TRP A 62 8.83 4.86 -9.37
CA TRP A 62 8.34 5.67 -8.25
C TRP A 62 8.68 7.17 -8.37
N GLY A 63 9.55 7.56 -9.32
CA GLY A 63 9.86 8.96 -9.64
C GLY A 63 9.71 9.36 -11.13
N GLY A 64 9.17 8.49 -11.99
CA GLY A 64 9.08 8.73 -13.44
C GLY A 64 7.71 9.25 -13.91
N TYR A 65 7.69 10.34 -14.67
CA TYR A 65 6.51 10.76 -15.44
C TYR A 65 6.25 9.75 -16.57
N CYS A 66 5.04 9.19 -16.61
CA CYS A 66 4.48 8.47 -17.77
C CYS A 66 5.28 7.28 -18.32
N GLY A 67 5.72 6.36 -17.47
CA GLY A 67 6.08 5.00 -17.87
C GLY A 67 5.05 4.02 -17.33
N LEU A 68 4.51 3.13 -18.17
CA LEU A 68 3.76 1.97 -17.69
C LEU A 68 4.59 1.28 -16.58
N PRO A 69 3.97 0.83 -15.46
CA PRO A 69 4.67 -0.03 -14.52
C PRO A 69 4.91 -1.37 -15.22
N GLN A 70 5.98 -1.46 -16.02
CA GLN A 70 6.59 -2.75 -16.26
C GLN A 70 7.03 -3.21 -14.88
N LEU A 71 6.43 -4.30 -14.41
CA LEU A 71 7.01 -5.07 -13.32
C LEU A 71 8.43 -5.42 -13.79
N LEU A 72 9.42 -4.63 -13.39
CA LEU A 72 10.82 -5.03 -13.30
C LEU A 72 11.02 -6.02 -12.15
N VAL A 73 9.98 -6.79 -11.84
CA VAL A 73 10.03 -7.94 -10.95
C VAL A 73 10.48 -9.11 -11.82
N ARG A 74 11.76 -9.08 -12.22
CA ARG A 74 12.53 -10.32 -12.12
C ARG A 74 12.78 -10.51 -10.63
N GLU A 75 11.74 -10.97 -9.94
CA GLU A 75 11.91 -11.66 -8.66
C GLU A 75 12.92 -12.77 -8.96
N LYS A 76 14.18 -12.59 -8.54
CA LYS A 76 14.90 -13.74 -8.01
C LYS A 76 14.09 -14.13 -6.79
N TYR A 77 13.14 -15.04 -7.02
CA TYR A 77 12.41 -15.73 -5.99
C TYR A 77 13.47 -16.41 -5.11
N ASP A 78 13.85 -15.77 -4.01
CA ASP A 78 14.46 -16.50 -2.91
C ASP A 78 13.27 -17.01 -2.09
N ASP A 79 13.10 -18.33 -2.06
CA ASP A 79 12.00 -19.07 -1.41
C ASP A 79 11.98 -18.91 0.13
N ARG A 80 12.62 -17.87 0.68
CA ARG A 80 12.63 -17.57 2.11
C ARG A 80 11.43 -16.72 2.51
N GLY A 81 10.24 -17.31 2.42
CA GLY A 81 9.13 -17.20 3.39
C GLY A 81 8.58 -15.86 3.90
N GLU A 82 9.13 -14.70 3.54
CA GLU A 82 8.69 -13.41 4.09
C GLU A 82 7.47 -12.89 3.31
N GLN A 83 6.32 -12.88 3.96
CA GLN A 83 5.12 -12.30 3.37
C GLN A 83 5.29 -10.78 3.30
N CYS A 84 4.96 -10.16 2.16
CA CYS A 84 5.04 -8.71 1.99
C CYS A 84 3.74 -8.12 1.44
N PRO A 85 3.46 -6.83 1.69
CA PRO A 85 2.24 -6.17 1.20
C PRO A 85 2.05 -6.28 -0.31
N SER A 86 3.14 -6.25 -1.10
CA SER A 86 3.06 -6.39 -2.57
C SER A 86 2.53 -7.75 -3.00
N SER A 87 2.96 -8.83 -2.35
CA SER A 87 2.48 -10.19 -2.63
C SER A 87 1.01 -10.35 -2.27
N PHE A 88 0.56 -9.73 -1.17
CA PHE A 88 -0.86 -9.71 -0.78
C PHE A 88 -1.73 -8.99 -1.82
N ILE A 89 -1.32 -7.82 -2.32
CA ILE A 89 -2.15 -7.04 -3.25
C ILE A 89 -2.07 -7.53 -4.71
N ALA A 90 -1.08 -8.35 -5.05
CA ALA A 90 -0.79 -8.74 -6.43
C ALA A 90 -2.00 -9.33 -7.19
N PRO A 91 -2.82 -10.24 -6.62
CA PRO A 91 -3.99 -10.78 -7.31
C PRO A 91 -5.04 -9.71 -7.64
N PHE A 92 -5.25 -8.75 -6.73
CA PHE A 92 -6.22 -7.65 -6.92
C PHE A 92 -5.71 -6.63 -7.93
N LEU A 93 -4.42 -6.31 -7.87
CA LEU A 93 -3.78 -5.40 -8.81
C LEU A 93 -3.84 -5.95 -10.24
N ARG A 94 -3.60 -7.25 -10.44
CA ARG A 94 -3.74 -7.91 -11.76
C ARG A 94 -5.15 -7.78 -12.32
N GLN A 95 -6.18 -7.98 -11.50
CA GLN A 95 -7.57 -7.81 -11.93
C GLN A 95 -7.90 -6.37 -12.28
N TYR A 96 -7.42 -5.40 -11.50
CA TYR A 96 -7.58 -3.98 -11.80
C TYR A 96 -6.89 -3.58 -13.10
N LEU A 97 -5.65 -4.01 -13.34
CA LEU A 97 -4.93 -3.73 -14.58
C LEU A 97 -5.64 -4.36 -15.79
N PHE A 98 -6.13 -5.59 -15.66
CA PHE A 98 -6.96 -6.21 -16.70
C PHE A 98 -8.20 -5.36 -17.02
N ALA A 99 -8.98 -4.98 -16.00
CA ALA A 99 -10.19 -4.18 -16.18
C ALA A 99 -9.89 -2.81 -16.82
N LYS A 100 -8.81 -2.17 -16.39
CA LYS A 100 -8.31 -0.89 -16.89
C LYS A 100 -8.02 -0.92 -18.40
N GLU A 101 -7.48 -2.03 -18.89
CA GLU A 101 -7.10 -2.22 -20.29
C GLU A 101 -8.25 -2.75 -21.17
N HIS A 102 -9.22 -3.46 -20.58
CA HIS A 102 -10.23 -4.22 -21.34
C HIS A 102 -11.66 -3.69 -21.20
N ILE A 103 -11.90 -2.69 -20.35
CA ILE A 103 -13.15 -1.90 -20.39
C ILE A 103 -12.95 -0.78 -21.41
N TYR A 104 -13.87 -0.66 -22.36
CA TYR A 104 -13.76 0.30 -23.46
C TYR A 104 -14.84 1.36 -23.42
N LEU A 105 -14.46 2.59 -23.71
CA LEU A 105 -15.32 3.74 -23.96
C LEU A 105 -15.38 3.99 -25.46
N THR A 106 -16.59 4.17 -25.99
CA THR A 106 -16.81 4.40 -27.43
C THR A 106 -17.83 5.50 -27.65
N LYS A 107 -17.57 6.39 -28.61
CA LYS A 107 -18.59 7.26 -29.20
C LYS A 107 -18.95 6.70 -30.58
N THR A 108 -20.20 6.29 -30.80
CA THR A 108 -20.64 5.78 -32.10
C THR A 108 -20.73 6.90 -33.14
N GLU A 109 -20.81 6.54 -34.42
CA GLU A 109 -21.01 7.51 -35.50
C GLU A 109 -22.35 8.25 -35.36
N GLU A 110 -23.38 7.60 -34.80
CA GLU A 110 -24.67 8.25 -34.48
C GLU A 110 -24.61 9.13 -33.22
N GLY A 111 -23.44 9.31 -32.61
CA GLY A 111 -23.24 10.16 -31.45
C GLY A 111 -23.60 9.56 -30.10
N ARG A 112 -23.87 8.24 -30.03
CA ARG A 112 -24.16 7.54 -28.76
C ARG A 112 -22.86 7.24 -28.01
N TYR A 113 -22.91 7.29 -26.68
CA TYR A 113 -21.78 6.96 -25.82
C TYR A 113 -22.01 5.59 -25.18
N LEU A 114 -21.07 4.68 -25.38
CA LEU A 114 -21.16 3.30 -24.93
C LEU A 114 -19.98 2.95 -24.02
N ILE A 115 -20.23 2.07 -23.06
CA ILE A 115 -19.20 1.35 -22.30
C ILE A 115 -19.30 -0.14 -22.62
N THR A 116 -18.18 -0.75 -23.00
CA THR A 116 -18.07 -2.19 -23.27
C THR A 116 -17.27 -2.85 -22.16
N ILE A 117 -17.86 -3.85 -21.51
CA ILE A 117 -17.32 -4.52 -20.32
C ILE A 117 -17.19 -6.02 -20.62
N PRO A 118 -16.01 -6.63 -20.40
CA PRO A 118 -15.83 -8.08 -20.42
C PRO A 118 -16.78 -8.80 -19.44
N GLU A 119 -17.36 -9.92 -19.86
CA GLU A 119 -18.33 -10.69 -19.07
C GLU A 119 -17.79 -11.12 -17.71
N ASN A 120 -16.48 -11.42 -17.62
CA ASN A 120 -15.86 -11.83 -16.36
C ASN A 120 -15.80 -10.72 -15.29
N LEU A 121 -16.05 -9.46 -15.68
CA LEU A 121 -16.12 -8.29 -14.79
C LEU A 121 -17.55 -7.87 -14.45
N LEU A 122 -18.54 -8.57 -15.01
CA LEU A 122 -19.95 -8.38 -14.69
C LEU A 122 -20.37 -9.40 -13.62
N LYS A 123 -21.36 -9.02 -12.81
CA LYS A 123 -21.95 -9.92 -11.83
C LYS A 123 -22.80 -10.97 -12.56
N ILE A 124 -22.20 -12.13 -12.84
CA ILE A 124 -22.88 -13.28 -13.45
C ILE A 124 -23.27 -14.26 -12.34
N GLU A 125 -24.55 -14.62 -12.26
CA GLU A 125 -25.04 -15.64 -11.35
C GLU A 125 -24.44 -17.02 -11.70
N GLY A 126 -23.90 -17.73 -10.70
CA GLY A 126 -23.40 -19.10 -10.87
C GLY A 126 -21.95 -19.24 -11.37
N ALA A 127 -21.19 -18.14 -11.47
CA ALA A 127 -19.79 -18.19 -11.90
C ALA A 127 -18.84 -18.75 -10.81
N THR A 128 -17.74 -19.37 -11.25
CA THR A 128 -16.77 -20.10 -10.41
C THR A 128 -15.96 -19.25 -9.41
N ARG A 129 -15.43 -19.97 -8.40
CA ARG A 129 -14.71 -19.53 -7.18
C ARG A 129 -13.51 -18.60 -7.42
N GLY A 130 -13.22 -17.75 -6.43
CA GLY A 130 -12.07 -16.82 -6.37
C GLY A 130 -12.49 -15.35 -6.28
N SER A 131 -11.61 -14.47 -5.78
CA SER A 131 -11.89 -13.03 -5.70
C SER A 131 -12.07 -12.43 -7.10
N ARG A 132 -13.08 -11.58 -7.28
CA ARG A 132 -13.39 -10.97 -8.59
C ARG A 132 -13.58 -9.46 -8.48
N LEU A 133 -12.94 -8.73 -9.38
CA LEU A 133 -13.26 -7.33 -9.63
C LEU A 133 -14.56 -7.29 -10.42
N LEU A 134 -15.57 -6.67 -9.84
CA LEU A 134 -16.88 -6.45 -10.45
C LEU A 134 -17.08 -4.96 -10.71
N VAL A 135 -17.48 -4.61 -11.92
CA VAL A 135 -17.84 -3.25 -12.28
C VAL A 135 -19.17 -2.89 -11.62
N ALA A 136 -19.22 -1.69 -11.01
CA ALA A 136 -20.45 -1.12 -10.46
C ALA A 136 -21.33 -0.63 -11.63
N LEU A 137 -22.14 -1.54 -12.17
CA LEU A 137 -22.89 -1.30 -13.41
C LEU A 137 -23.82 -0.09 -13.30
N ASP A 138 -24.42 0.12 -12.13
CA ASP A 138 -25.24 1.27 -11.75
C ASP A 138 -24.55 2.62 -11.84
N LYS A 139 -23.21 2.65 -11.79
CA LYS A 139 -22.42 3.88 -11.88
C LYS A 139 -21.87 4.14 -13.27
N VAL A 140 -21.79 3.11 -14.11
CA VAL A 140 -21.15 3.22 -15.43
C VAL A 140 -22.14 3.16 -16.59
N ALA A 141 -23.32 2.58 -16.37
CA ALA A 141 -24.34 2.38 -17.40
C ALA A 141 -25.65 3.09 -17.04
N GLU A 142 -26.34 3.57 -18.06
CA GLU A 142 -27.64 4.22 -17.94
C GLU A 142 -28.76 3.18 -17.77
N ALA A 143 -29.68 3.44 -16.85
CA ALA A 143 -30.90 2.66 -16.70
C ALA A 143 -31.95 3.11 -17.73
N ASN A 144 -32.73 2.17 -18.24
CA ASN A 144 -33.87 2.46 -19.10
C ASN A 144 -35.03 3.10 -18.32
N GLU A 145 -36.15 3.39 -19.00
CA GLU A 145 -37.35 4.00 -18.39
C GLU A 145 -37.91 3.19 -17.20
N ASP A 146 -37.73 1.87 -17.20
CA ASP A 146 -38.14 0.97 -16.12
C ASP A 146 -37.13 0.90 -14.96
N GLY A 147 -36.06 1.70 -14.99
CA GLY A 147 -34.98 1.68 -14.00
C GLY A 147 -34.04 0.48 -14.11
N ARG A 148 -34.07 -0.27 -15.22
CA ARG A 148 -33.22 -1.45 -15.46
C ARG A 148 -32.09 -1.12 -16.44
N ILE A 149 -30.90 -1.64 -16.15
CA ILE A 149 -29.75 -1.51 -17.07
C ILE A 149 -29.82 -2.66 -18.08
N ALA A 150 -30.05 -2.33 -19.35
CA ALA A 150 -30.16 -3.29 -20.44
C ALA A 150 -28.94 -3.21 -21.36
N PRO A 151 -28.42 -4.34 -21.85
CA PRO A 151 -27.33 -4.34 -22.82
C PRO A 151 -27.80 -3.81 -24.18
N VAL A 152 -26.93 -3.02 -24.82
CA VAL A 152 -27.11 -2.55 -26.21
C VAL A 152 -26.62 -3.60 -27.21
N ALA A 153 -25.55 -4.31 -26.87
CA ALA A 153 -25.01 -5.40 -27.69
C ALA A 153 -24.15 -6.35 -26.84
N THR A 154 -24.14 -7.64 -27.18
CA THR A 154 -23.25 -8.65 -26.58
C THR A 154 -22.49 -9.35 -27.69
N ASN A 155 -21.15 -9.30 -27.64
CA ASN A 155 -20.27 -9.86 -28.66
C ASN A 155 -19.00 -10.43 -28.01
N GLY A 156 -18.65 -11.67 -28.35
CA GLY A 156 -17.32 -12.24 -28.06
C GLY A 156 -16.90 -12.18 -26.58
N GLY A 157 -17.80 -12.47 -25.64
CA GLY A 157 -17.51 -12.43 -24.20
C GLY A 157 -17.48 -11.03 -23.60
N SER A 158 -18.04 -10.03 -24.28
CA SER A 158 -18.16 -8.65 -23.79
C SER A 158 -19.55 -8.10 -24.05
N THR A 159 -20.03 -7.27 -23.13
CA THR A 159 -21.35 -6.63 -23.21
C THR A 159 -21.20 -5.13 -23.23
N SER A 160 -21.91 -4.46 -24.14
CA SER A 160 -21.94 -3.01 -24.29
C SER A 160 -23.22 -2.44 -23.70
N PHE A 161 -23.11 -1.35 -22.97
CA PHE A 161 -24.20 -0.61 -22.35
C PHE A 161 -24.16 0.86 -22.76
N THR A 162 -25.30 1.53 -22.72
CA THR A 162 -25.35 2.99 -22.80
C THR A 162 -24.59 3.57 -21.60
N LEU A 163 -23.65 4.48 -21.85
CA LEU A 163 -22.81 5.08 -20.81
C LEU A 163 -23.64 5.99 -19.91
N ALA A 164 -23.50 5.86 -18.59
CA ALA A 164 -24.14 6.74 -17.62
C ALA A 164 -23.71 8.21 -17.85
N ASN A 165 -24.69 9.13 -17.84
CA ASN A 165 -24.44 10.55 -18.03
C ASN A 165 -23.50 11.14 -16.95
N SER A 166 -23.61 10.67 -15.71
CA SER A 166 -22.72 11.05 -14.60
C SER A 166 -21.25 10.69 -14.88
N LEU A 167 -20.99 9.48 -15.38
CA LEU A 167 -19.66 9.05 -15.78
C LEU A 167 -19.17 9.85 -16.99
N ARG A 168 -20.02 10.09 -17.98
CA ARG A 168 -19.67 10.92 -19.14
C ARG A 168 -19.23 12.32 -18.74
N GLN A 169 -19.99 12.99 -17.87
CA GLN A 169 -19.65 14.31 -17.35
C GLN A 169 -18.31 14.28 -16.59
N SER A 170 -18.05 13.24 -15.80
CA SER A 170 -16.76 13.07 -15.12
C SER A 170 -15.59 12.83 -16.10
N LEU A 171 -15.82 12.16 -17.22
CA LEU A 171 -14.81 11.95 -18.27
C LEU A 171 -14.51 13.27 -18.99
N ASP A 172 -15.56 14.00 -19.38
CA ASP A 172 -15.47 15.30 -20.05
C ASP A 172 -14.73 16.32 -19.16
N ALA A 173 -15.06 16.38 -17.86
CA ALA A 173 -14.39 17.24 -16.88
C ALA A 173 -12.90 16.90 -16.67
N ARG A 174 -12.47 15.67 -16.98
CA ARG A 174 -11.08 15.23 -16.94
C ARG A 174 -10.39 15.28 -18.31
N ASN A 175 -11.00 15.97 -19.28
CA ASN A 175 -10.51 16.15 -20.65
C ASN A 175 -10.33 14.82 -21.41
N PHE A 176 -11.26 13.88 -21.25
CA PHE A 176 -11.27 12.67 -22.08
C PHE A 176 -11.56 13.00 -23.54
N THR A 177 -10.68 12.57 -24.45
CA THR A 177 -10.86 12.79 -25.89
C THR A 177 -11.67 11.66 -26.51
N TRP A 178 -12.93 11.94 -26.84
CA TRP A 178 -13.78 11.02 -27.60
C TRP A 178 -13.35 10.98 -29.07
N MET A 179 -13.04 9.78 -29.57
CA MET A 179 -12.78 9.52 -30.98
C MET A 179 -13.97 8.75 -31.57
N PRO A 180 -14.79 9.37 -32.44
CA PRO A 180 -15.93 8.69 -33.07
C PRO A 180 -15.51 7.40 -33.79
N GLY A 181 -16.29 6.33 -33.61
CA GLY A 181 -16.03 5.02 -34.21
C GLY A 181 -14.88 4.22 -33.58
N ARG A 182 -14.09 4.82 -32.67
CA ARG A 182 -12.93 4.17 -32.05
C ARG A 182 -13.20 3.78 -30.60
N ARG A 183 -12.77 2.57 -30.25
CA ARG A 183 -12.74 2.09 -28.86
C ARG A 183 -11.48 2.59 -28.17
N SER A 184 -11.63 3.18 -26.99
CA SER A 184 -10.52 3.60 -26.15
C SER A 184 -10.63 2.92 -24.78
N PRO A 185 -9.55 2.34 -24.23
CA PRO A 185 -9.60 1.74 -22.91
C PRO A 185 -9.95 2.81 -21.85
N ILE A 186 -10.65 2.39 -20.80
CA ILE A 186 -11.03 3.28 -19.68
C ILE A 186 -9.80 3.79 -18.92
N ASP A 187 -8.69 3.04 -18.93
CA ASP A 187 -7.38 3.46 -18.42
C ASP A 187 -7.48 4.15 -17.03
N ARG A 188 -6.86 5.31 -16.85
CA ARG A 188 -6.85 6.07 -15.58
C ARG A 188 -8.23 6.57 -15.12
N TYR A 189 -9.27 6.41 -15.94
CA TYR A 189 -10.63 6.84 -15.61
C TYR A 189 -11.42 5.77 -14.86
N LEU A 190 -10.89 4.55 -14.71
CA LEU A 190 -11.45 3.53 -13.84
C LEU A 190 -11.17 3.87 -12.37
N SER A 191 -11.97 4.76 -11.77
CA SER A 191 -11.81 5.14 -10.37
C SER A 191 -12.34 4.07 -9.42
N ARG A 192 -11.89 4.12 -8.16
CA ARG A 192 -12.24 3.14 -7.11
C ARG A 192 -13.75 3.02 -6.86
N GLU A 193 -14.52 4.05 -7.23
CA GLU A 193 -15.96 4.07 -7.07
C GLU A 193 -16.68 3.23 -8.13
N LEU A 194 -16.03 2.95 -9.27
CA LEU A 194 -16.62 2.25 -10.43
C LEU A 194 -16.49 0.73 -10.37
N PHE A 195 -15.88 0.18 -9.32
CA PHE A 195 -15.75 -1.26 -9.14
C PHE A 195 -15.74 -1.64 -7.67
N SER A 196 -15.87 -2.93 -7.42
CA SER A 196 -15.71 -3.55 -6.10
C SER A 196 -15.03 -4.91 -6.25
N PHE A 197 -14.44 -5.42 -5.18
CA PHE A 197 -13.97 -6.81 -5.14
C PHE A 197 -14.99 -7.68 -4.41
N SER A 198 -15.42 -8.79 -5.03
CA SER A 198 -16.26 -9.82 -4.40
C SER A 198 -15.43 -11.06 -4.05
N ASP A 199 -15.98 -11.91 -3.19
CA ASP A 199 -15.44 -13.25 -2.86
C ASP A 199 -13.99 -13.24 -2.40
N ILE A 200 -13.59 -12.17 -1.71
CA ILE A 200 -12.20 -11.91 -1.31
C ILE A 200 -11.69 -12.99 -0.35
N ASP A 201 -12.58 -13.51 0.50
CA ASP A 201 -12.32 -14.60 1.45
C ASP A 201 -11.87 -15.90 0.77
N GLN A 202 -12.13 -16.07 -0.52
CA GLN A 202 -11.72 -17.24 -1.27
C GLN A 202 -10.32 -17.09 -1.90
N ALA A 203 -9.80 -15.87 -2.00
CA ALA A 203 -8.53 -15.58 -2.65
C ALA A 203 -7.37 -15.38 -1.67
N VAL A 204 -7.66 -14.98 -0.43
CA VAL A 204 -6.64 -14.73 0.58
C VAL A 204 -7.06 -15.32 1.91
N ASP A 205 -6.10 -15.91 2.62
CA ASP A 205 -6.29 -16.40 3.98
C ASP A 205 -6.65 -15.24 4.91
N ARG A 206 -7.74 -15.37 5.68
CA ARG A 206 -8.15 -14.38 6.69
C ARG A 206 -7.12 -14.23 7.81
N ASN A 207 -6.28 -15.24 8.02
CA ASN A 207 -5.18 -15.19 8.98
C ASN A 207 -3.95 -14.48 8.41
N ASN A 208 -3.99 -14.02 7.16
CA ASN A 208 -2.89 -13.25 6.60
C ASN A 208 -2.75 -11.91 7.37
N PRO A 209 -1.55 -11.54 7.84
CA PRO A 209 -1.34 -10.32 8.64
C PRO A 209 -1.68 -9.02 7.89
N PHE A 210 -1.67 -9.05 6.55
CA PHE A 210 -2.05 -7.90 5.74
C PHE A 210 -3.57 -7.77 5.55
N TRP A 211 -4.34 -8.83 5.82
CA TRP A 211 -5.79 -8.84 5.66
C TRP A 211 -6.49 -7.69 6.40
N PRO A 212 -6.34 -7.51 7.74
CA PRO A 212 -7.04 -6.46 8.46
C PRO A 212 -6.60 -5.04 8.06
N THR A 213 -5.36 -4.90 7.57
CA THR A 213 -4.76 -3.58 7.29
C THR A 213 -4.96 -3.12 5.85
N LEU A 214 -4.90 -4.02 4.87
CA LEU A 214 -4.95 -3.67 3.44
C LEU A 214 -6.31 -3.87 2.80
N LEU A 215 -7.10 -4.85 3.27
CA LEU A 215 -8.40 -5.18 2.67
C LEU A 215 -9.33 -3.97 2.58
N PRO A 216 -9.51 -3.15 3.64
CA PRO A 216 -10.41 -1.99 3.59
C PRO A 216 -9.97 -0.92 2.58
N HIS A 217 -8.71 -0.98 2.15
CA HIS A 217 -8.10 0.02 1.29
C HIS A 217 -7.80 -0.50 -0.13
N LEU A 218 -8.20 -1.73 -0.50
CA LEU A 218 -7.84 -2.33 -1.79
C LEU A 218 -8.16 -1.43 -2.99
N GLY A 219 -9.37 -0.86 -3.06
CA GLY A 219 -9.76 0.04 -4.15
C GLY A 219 -8.85 1.27 -4.27
N GLN A 220 -8.44 1.84 -3.13
CA GLN A 220 -7.50 2.96 -3.08
C GLN A 220 -6.07 2.53 -3.46
N ILE A 221 -5.65 1.34 -3.04
CA ILE A 221 -4.31 0.82 -3.30
C ILE A 221 -4.12 0.54 -4.79
N VAL A 222 -5.03 -0.23 -5.40
CA VAL A 222 -4.86 -0.68 -6.79
C VAL A 222 -4.99 0.47 -7.80
N THR A 223 -5.73 1.53 -7.46
CA THR A 223 -5.86 2.74 -8.27
C THR A 223 -4.71 3.74 -8.05
N HIS A 224 -3.83 3.50 -7.08
CA HIS A 224 -2.69 4.37 -6.80
C HIS A 224 -1.62 4.29 -7.90
N ARG A 225 -0.85 5.37 -8.10
CA ARG A 225 0.25 5.39 -9.08
C ARG A 225 1.38 4.42 -8.72
N THR A 226 1.56 4.20 -7.42
CA THR A 226 2.58 3.30 -6.84
C THR A 226 1.91 2.34 -5.87
N PRO A 227 1.18 1.31 -6.36
CA PRO A 227 0.33 0.47 -5.52
C PRO A 227 1.12 -0.30 -4.44
N ASN A 228 2.28 -0.85 -4.78
CA ASN A 228 3.13 -1.58 -3.83
C ASN A 228 3.62 -0.68 -2.68
N LEU A 229 4.09 0.52 -3.02
CA LEU A 229 4.53 1.49 -2.01
C LEU A 229 3.37 1.94 -1.13
N ARG A 230 2.19 2.17 -1.73
CA ARG A 230 0.99 2.57 -1.00
C ARG A 230 0.51 1.50 -0.03
N ALA A 231 0.58 0.23 -0.42
CA ALA A 231 0.26 -0.89 0.46
C ALA A 231 1.21 -0.96 1.65
N ALA A 232 2.52 -0.87 1.40
CA ALA A 232 3.53 -0.87 2.47
C ALA A 232 3.36 0.29 3.45
N GLU A 233 3.12 1.50 2.93
CA GLU A 233 2.87 2.70 3.73
C GLU A 233 1.62 2.54 4.62
N LEU A 234 0.52 2.03 4.07
CA LEU A 234 -0.73 1.83 4.83
C LEU A 234 -0.55 0.77 5.92
N HIS A 235 0.09 -0.34 5.58
CA HIS A 235 0.35 -1.42 6.53
C HIS A 235 1.25 -0.96 7.68
N LEU A 236 2.40 -0.34 7.36
CA LEU A 236 3.33 0.19 8.34
C LEU A 236 2.66 1.20 9.29
N ARG A 237 1.82 2.09 8.75
CA ARG A 237 1.08 3.06 9.57
C ARG A 237 0.15 2.37 10.57
N HIS A 238 -0.60 1.37 10.10
CA HIS A 238 -1.55 0.67 10.95
C HIS A 238 -0.83 -0.11 12.04
N GLU A 239 0.21 -0.85 11.68
CA GLU A 239 0.97 -1.68 12.63
C GLU A 239 1.75 -0.86 13.64
N PHE A 240 2.33 0.28 13.23
CA PHE A 240 2.94 1.21 14.17
C PHE A 240 1.91 1.76 15.16
N ALA A 241 0.76 2.23 14.68
CA ALA A 241 -0.29 2.77 15.55
C ALA A 241 -0.82 1.71 16.53
N ARG A 242 -1.02 0.47 16.06
CA ARG A 242 -1.46 -0.66 16.87
C ARG A 242 -0.43 -1.01 17.95
N ALA A 243 0.84 -1.16 17.57
CA ALA A 243 1.93 -1.46 18.50
C ALA A 243 2.08 -0.38 19.59
N MET A 244 1.95 0.90 19.22
CA MET A 244 2.00 2.00 20.19
C MET A 244 0.78 2.04 21.10
N ALA A 245 -0.43 1.78 20.58
CA ALA A 245 -1.62 1.71 21.42
C ALA A 245 -1.51 0.58 22.46
N THR A 246 -1.03 -0.60 22.06
CA THR A 246 -0.78 -1.71 23.01
C THR A 246 0.29 -1.35 24.02
N PHE A 247 1.42 -0.80 23.58
CA PHE A 247 2.50 -0.38 24.47
C PHE A 247 2.05 0.63 25.53
N ILE A 248 1.25 1.63 25.13
CA ILE A 248 0.69 2.63 26.04
C ILE A 248 -0.35 2.01 26.99
N ALA A 249 -1.17 1.09 26.51
CA ALA A 249 -2.21 0.45 27.32
C ALA A 249 -1.64 -0.50 28.39
N ASP A 250 -0.61 -1.27 28.05
CA ASP A 250 0.04 -2.23 28.95
C ASP A 250 1.20 -1.61 29.74
N HIS A 251 1.28 -0.27 29.74
CA HIS A 251 2.42 0.48 30.19
C HIS A 251 2.76 0.21 31.67
N ARG A 252 4.01 -0.20 31.90
CA ARG A 252 4.67 -0.18 33.21
C ARG A 252 5.80 0.85 33.13
N PRO A 253 5.95 1.76 34.13
CA PRO A 253 7.01 2.76 34.13
C PRO A 253 8.36 2.14 33.77
N SER A 254 8.93 2.53 32.63
CA SER A 254 10.20 2.00 32.16
C SER A 254 11.33 2.53 33.04
N LEU A 255 12.30 1.67 33.38
CA LEU A 255 13.51 2.09 34.10
C LEU A 255 14.59 2.68 33.18
N GLY A 256 14.37 2.68 31.85
CA GLY A 256 15.30 3.13 30.81
C GLY A 256 14.59 3.83 29.67
N ASN A 257 15.33 4.43 28.73
CA ASN A 257 14.78 5.14 27.59
C ASN A 257 14.29 4.17 26.50
N VAL A 258 13.16 4.48 25.87
CA VAL A 258 12.60 3.68 24.78
C VAL A 258 12.44 4.54 23.53
N LEU A 259 13.03 4.11 22.41
CA LEU A 259 12.82 4.70 21.10
C LEU A 259 12.18 3.67 20.16
N CYS A 260 10.94 3.91 19.75
CA CYS A 260 10.27 3.13 18.72
C CYS A 260 10.28 3.92 17.42
N LEU A 261 10.73 3.30 16.33
CA LEU A 261 10.83 3.93 15.02
C LEU A 261 10.11 3.07 13.99
N ALA A 262 9.31 3.68 13.12
CA ALA A 262 8.77 3.07 11.92
C ALA A 262 9.43 3.61 10.66
N GLY A 263 9.69 2.73 9.69
CA GLY A 263 10.21 3.12 8.38
C GLY A 263 10.04 2.08 7.28
N LEU A 264 10.35 2.48 6.05
CA LEU A 264 10.37 1.57 4.91
C LEU A 264 11.78 1.04 4.71
N ASP A 265 11.89 -0.27 4.54
CA ASP A 265 13.12 -0.94 4.15
C ASP A 265 13.07 -1.22 2.64
N ILE A 266 13.81 -0.43 1.87
CA ILE A 266 13.82 -0.47 0.42
C ILE A 266 14.90 -1.43 -0.04
N ASP A 267 14.46 -2.56 -0.58
CA ASP A 267 15.33 -3.58 -1.12
C ASP A 267 15.77 -3.23 -2.54
N MET A 268 17.09 -3.08 -2.72
CA MET A 268 17.73 -2.73 -3.99
C MET A 268 18.34 -3.96 -4.70
N ALA A 269 18.18 -5.18 -4.18
CA ALA A 269 18.89 -6.39 -4.65
C ALA A 269 18.66 -6.73 -6.13
N ALA A 270 17.57 -6.25 -6.73
CA ALA A 270 17.31 -6.41 -8.16
C ALA A 270 18.19 -5.52 -9.08
N PHE A 271 18.98 -4.58 -8.52
CA PHE A 271 19.76 -3.59 -9.26
C PHE A 271 21.27 -3.80 -9.05
N THR A 272 21.99 -4.06 -10.13
CA THR A 272 23.45 -4.31 -10.12
C THR A 272 24.25 -3.06 -9.76
N GLY A 273 25.19 -3.16 -8.81
CA GLY A 273 26.14 -2.09 -8.46
C GLY A 273 25.78 -1.26 -7.23
N HIS A 274 24.80 -1.70 -6.42
CA HIS A 274 24.41 -1.03 -5.17
C HIS A 274 24.53 -2.01 -3.99
N GLU A 275 25.17 -1.58 -2.90
CA GLU A 275 25.05 -2.23 -1.60
C GLU A 275 23.62 -2.05 -1.07
N GLU A 276 23.11 -3.08 -0.38
CA GLU A 276 21.96 -3.84 -0.88
C GLU A 276 20.56 -3.33 -0.44
N HIS A 277 20.47 -2.34 0.47
CA HIS A 277 19.19 -1.88 1.03
C HIS A 277 19.24 -0.44 1.60
N TYR A 278 18.12 0.29 1.46
CA TYR A 278 17.97 1.69 1.89
C TYR A 278 16.86 1.80 2.92
N PHE A 279 17.06 2.60 3.96
CA PHE A 279 16.03 2.88 4.95
C PHE A 279 15.41 4.27 4.79
N VAL A 280 14.08 4.35 4.86
CA VAL A 280 13.33 5.60 4.89
C VAL A 280 12.62 5.71 6.24
N PRO A 281 13.15 6.49 7.20
CA PRO A 281 12.47 6.72 8.46
C PRO A 281 11.17 7.49 8.21
N TRP A 282 10.11 7.13 8.92
CA TRP A 282 8.77 7.70 8.73
C TRP A 282 8.19 8.31 10.01
N LYS A 283 8.27 7.60 11.14
CA LYS A 283 7.72 8.09 12.40
C LYS A 283 8.49 7.51 13.57
N ALA A 284 8.59 8.24 14.67
CA ALA A 284 9.16 7.70 15.90
C ALA A 284 8.38 8.13 17.13
N TYR A 285 8.50 7.34 18.19
CA TYR A 285 7.99 7.58 19.52
C TYR A 285 9.16 7.43 20.50
N LEU A 286 9.35 8.43 21.36
CA LEU A 286 10.38 8.44 22.39
C LEU A 286 9.72 8.50 23.76
N GLU A 287 10.16 7.62 24.65
CA GLU A 287 9.88 7.67 26.07
C GLU A 287 11.19 7.76 26.84
N ARG A 288 11.24 8.64 27.83
CA ARG A 288 12.41 8.80 28.69
C ARG A 288 12.13 8.26 30.08
N ALA A 289 13.17 7.70 30.69
CA ALA A 289 13.08 7.21 32.06
C ALA A 289 12.63 8.32 33.02
N GLY A 290 11.55 8.07 33.76
CA GLY A 290 11.01 8.99 34.76
C GLY A 290 10.06 10.08 34.24
N GLU A 291 9.76 10.11 32.94
CA GLU A 291 8.67 10.94 32.40
C GLU A 291 7.33 10.18 32.46
N GLU A 292 6.22 10.90 32.61
CA GLU A 292 4.89 10.26 32.56
C GLU A 292 4.59 9.74 31.14
N PRO A 293 3.97 8.57 31.00
CA PRO A 293 3.64 7.99 29.69
C PRO A 293 2.64 8.89 28.97
N GLY A 294 2.87 9.17 27.69
CA GLY A 294 2.00 10.06 26.91
C GLY A 294 2.35 11.55 27.01
N VAL A 295 3.41 11.94 27.73
CA VAL A 295 4.07 13.25 27.54
C VAL A 295 4.75 13.21 26.17
N GLU A 296 4.07 13.79 25.18
CA GLU A 296 4.31 13.57 23.76
C GLU A 296 5.75 13.90 23.32
N HIS A 297 6.46 12.89 22.82
CA HIS A 297 7.67 13.08 22.01
C HIS A 297 7.56 12.28 20.69
N ALA A 298 6.38 12.28 20.08
CA ALA A 298 6.19 11.78 18.73
C ALA A 298 7.01 12.64 17.76
N MET A 299 7.78 11.99 16.88
CA MET A 299 8.54 12.65 15.82
C MET A 299 7.97 12.21 14.48
N ASP A 300 7.41 13.16 13.73
CA ASP A 300 7.03 12.91 12.34
C ASP A 300 8.26 12.85 11.43
N GLN A 301 8.03 12.43 10.19
CA GLN A 301 9.09 12.09 9.23
C GLN A 301 10.15 13.18 9.08
N ASP A 302 9.72 14.43 8.89
CA ASP A 302 10.62 15.54 8.61
C ASP A 302 11.53 15.85 9.81
N ASP A 303 10.96 15.92 11.02
CA ASP A 303 11.72 16.14 12.25
C ASP A 303 12.69 15.01 12.54
N LEU A 304 12.22 13.76 12.39
CA LEU A 304 13.04 12.57 12.57
C LEU A 304 14.20 12.57 11.56
N PHE A 305 13.92 12.88 10.30
CA PHE A 305 14.93 12.94 9.25
C PHE A 305 15.97 14.03 9.56
N VAL A 306 15.55 15.24 9.94
CA VAL A 306 16.46 16.33 10.30
C VAL A 306 17.35 15.94 11.48
N ARG A 307 16.79 15.35 12.55
CA ARG A 307 17.56 14.92 13.73
C ARG A 307 18.58 13.83 13.40
N LEU A 308 18.22 12.86 12.56
CA LEU A 308 19.14 11.83 12.07
C LEU A 308 20.23 12.42 11.17
N MET A 309 19.89 13.42 10.34
CA MET A 309 20.84 14.07 9.44
C MET A 309 21.86 14.96 10.17
N GLN A 310 21.53 15.44 11.36
CA GLN A 310 22.45 16.18 12.24
C GLN A 310 23.51 15.28 12.91
N GLN A 311 23.31 13.97 12.92
CA GLN A 311 24.29 13.04 13.51
C GLN A 311 25.42 12.72 12.55
N ASP A 312 26.56 12.28 13.08
CA ASP A 312 27.66 11.80 12.25
C ASP A 312 27.32 10.46 11.59
N LYS A 313 27.91 10.23 10.40
CA LYS A 313 27.81 8.95 9.68
C LYS A 313 28.69 7.86 10.29
N GLN A 314 29.66 8.22 11.12
CA GLN A 314 30.56 7.29 11.79
C GLN A 314 30.13 7.17 13.25
N CYS A 315 30.01 5.94 13.75
CA CYS A 315 29.80 5.68 15.17
C CYS A 315 31.19 5.58 15.83
N PRO A 316 31.47 6.29 16.94
CA PRO A 316 32.67 6.01 17.73
C PRO A 316 32.62 4.56 18.23
N ALA A 317 33.78 3.90 18.20
CA ALA A 317 33.95 2.49 18.57
C ALA A 317 33.65 2.23 20.05
#